data_AF-K2RKN2-F1
#
_entry.id   AF-K2RKN2-F1
#
_cell.length_a   1.000
_cell.length_b   1.000
_cell.length_c   1.000
_cell.angle_alpha   90.00
_cell.angle_beta   90.00
_cell.angle_gamma   90.00
#
_symmetry.space_group_name_H-M   'P 1'
#
loop_
_entity.id
_entity.type
_entity.pdbx_description
1 polymer ?
#
loop_
_entity_poly.entity_id
_entity_poly.type
_entity_poly.pdbx_seq_one_letter_code
_entity_poly.pdbx_strand_id
1 'polypeptide(L)'
;MHNIGLMNAILALSVRHISLNPSVAPDIRHDRADALKYYYETLHYLHKAMQYDSFKTSLELLATSLIVSAYEMLDGSRQDWERHLKGVFWIQRSQVIHGDSGGLKQANWWAWLCQDVWAAFRERRKVFTFWKHPRTFGQLNEHELACRSVFVFSKAVNFCSKEEVEADKDNVQRRIAKAKSLLGMLDEWQSLLTINFSPLPIGNSPETEIFPPIWIHPSPFGKHPYIVEDPN
;
A
#
# COMPACT_ATOMS: atom_id res chain seq x y z
N MET A 1 -7.30 24.18 11.35
CA MET A 1 -6.07 24.66 10.68
C MET A 1 -5.81 23.69 9.52
N HIS A 2 -5.86 24.16 8.27
CA HIS A 2 -5.69 23.28 7.09
C HIS A 2 -4.19 23.12 6.79
N ASN A 3 -3.67 21.90 6.78
CA ASN A 3 -2.28 21.64 6.39
C ASN A 3 -2.15 21.75 4.86
N ILE A 4 -1.62 22.88 4.40
CA ILE A 4 -1.49 23.20 2.97
C ILE A 4 -0.55 22.22 2.27
N GLY A 5 0.53 21.78 2.93
CA GLY A 5 1.44 20.79 2.37
C GLY A 5 0.77 19.45 2.10
N LEU A 6 -0.02 18.96 3.07
CA LEU A 6 -0.78 17.73 2.91
C LEU A 6 -1.82 17.83 1.77
N MET A 7 -2.54 18.96 1.70
CA MET A 7 -3.51 19.19 0.63
C MET A 7 -2.84 19.19 -0.75
N ASN A 8 -1.72 19.90 -0.89
CA ASN A 8 -0.95 19.92 -2.13
C ASN A 8 -0.39 18.54 -2.50
N ALA A 9 0.03 17.73 -1.52
CA ALA A 9 0.45 16.35 -1.79
C ALA A 9 -0.70 15.52 -2.37
N ILE A 10 -1.89 15.61 -1.77
CA ILE A 10 -3.10 14.93 -2.24
C ILE A 10 -3.43 15.36 -3.67
N LEU A 11 -3.39 16.67 -3.96
CA LEU A 11 -3.64 17.21 -5.29
C LEU A 11 -2.61 16.71 -6.30
N ALA A 12 -1.32 16.74 -5.97
CA ALA A 12 -0.26 16.25 -6.84
C ALA A 12 -0.48 14.78 -7.25
N LEU A 13 -0.75 13.92 -6.26
CA LEU A 13 -1.03 12.50 -6.51
C LEU A 13 -2.31 12.30 -7.33
N SER A 14 -3.39 12.99 -6.98
CA SER A 14 -4.70 12.84 -7.63
C SER A 14 -4.68 13.30 -9.09
N VAL A 15 -4.08 14.46 -9.35
CA VAL A 15 -3.92 15.02 -10.70
C VAL A 15 -3.06 14.08 -11.55
N ARG A 16 -1.96 13.53 -11.00
CA ARG A 16 -1.13 12.56 -11.70
C ARG A 16 -1.87 11.26 -12.02
N HIS A 17 -2.66 10.76 -11.08
CA HIS A 17 -3.47 9.56 -11.28
C HIS A 17 -4.50 9.74 -12.39
N ILE A 18 -5.24 10.85 -12.39
CA ILE A 18 -6.23 11.19 -13.44
C ILE A 18 -5.54 11.33 -14.80
N SER A 19 -4.39 12.03 -14.85
CA SER A 19 -3.61 12.21 -16.09
C SER A 19 -3.17 10.88 -16.71
N LEU A 20 -2.84 9.88 -15.89
CA LEU A 20 -2.47 8.54 -16.34
C LEU A 20 -3.67 7.63 -16.64
N ASN A 21 -4.87 7.95 -16.12
CA ASN A 21 -6.07 7.14 -16.26
C ASN A 21 -7.26 8.02 -16.72
N PRO A 22 -7.30 8.42 -18.01
CA PRO A 22 -8.34 9.33 -18.52
C PRO A 22 -9.78 8.81 -18.35
N SER A 23 -9.96 7.49 -18.23
CA SER A 23 -11.27 6.87 -17.99
C SER A 23 -11.89 7.22 -16.64
N VAL A 24 -11.08 7.62 -15.65
CA VAL A 24 -11.55 7.95 -14.30
C VAL A 24 -12.33 9.27 -14.28
N ALA A 25 -11.95 10.22 -15.13
CA ALA A 25 -12.60 11.52 -15.27
C ALA A 25 -12.52 12.00 -16.73
N PRO A 26 -13.39 11.50 -17.62
CA PRO A 26 -13.32 11.76 -19.07
C PRO A 26 -13.39 13.25 -19.43
N ASP A 27 -14.11 14.02 -18.62
CA ASP A 27 -14.33 15.45 -18.80
C ASP A 27 -13.18 16.31 -18.25
N ILE A 28 -12.25 15.72 -17.50
CA ILE A 28 -11.14 16.42 -16.85
C ILE A 28 -9.84 16.06 -17.56
N ARG A 29 -9.17 17.06 -18.13
CA ARG A 29 -7.84 16.91 -18.73
C ARG A 29 -6.81 17.61 -17.87
N HIS A 30 -5.99 16.80 -17.21
CA HIS A 30 -4.81 17.27 -16.48
C HIS A 30 -3.54 16.80 -17.16
N ASP A 31 -2.56 17.70 -17.24
CA ASP A 31 -1.22 17.34 -17.69
C ASP A 31 -0.32 16.96 -16.51
N ARG A 32 0.90 16.53 -16.83
CA ARG A 32 1.91 16.24 -15.80
C ARG A 32 2.38 17.52 -15.09
N ALA A 33 2.37 18.68 -15.75
CA ALA A 33 2.83 19.95 -15.20
C ALA A 33 1.91 20.49 -14.09
N ASP A 34 0.59 20.25 -14.20
CA ASP A 34 -0.41 20.56 -13.19
C ASP A 34 -0.05 19.87 -11.86
N ALA A 35 0.31 18.58 -11.93
CA ALA A 35 0.71 17.80 -10.76
C ALA A 35 2.06 18.27 -10.20
N LEU A 36 3.01 18.61 -11.07
CA LEU A 36 4.34 19.10 -10.68
C LEU A 36 4.25 20.39 -9.86
N LYS A 37 3.33 21.30 -10.18
CA LYS A 37 3.11 22.53 -9.39
C LYS A 37 2.81 22.18 -7.92
N TYR A 38 1.81 21.35 -7.68
CA TYR A 38 1.41 20.95 -6.33
C TYR A 38 2.52 20.16 -5.61
N TYR A 39 3.26 19.33 -6.34
CA TYR A 39 4.41 18.60 -5.81
C TYR A 39 5.50 19.56 -5.30
N TYR A 40 5.92 20.54 -6.09
CA TYR A 40 6.94 21.51 -5.67
C TYR A 40 6.49 22.39 -4.51
N GLU A 41 5.22 22.82 -4.51
CA GLU A 41 4.64 23.56 -3.38
C GLU A 41 4.64 22.73 -2.10
N THR A 42 4.40 21.41 -2.20
CA THR A 42 4.48 20.47 -1.08
C THR A 42 5.89 20.36 -0.53
N LEU A 43 6.89 20.17 -1.40
CA LEU A 43 8.29 20.09 -0.98
C LEU A 43 8.77 21.38 -0.31
N HIS A 44 8.38 22.54 -0.84
CA HIS A 44 8.68 23.84 -0.24
C HIS A 44 8.04 23.98 1.14
N TYR A 45 6.79 23.54 1.29
CA TYR A 45 6.12 23.51 2.59
C TYR A 45 6.87 22.62 3.57
N LEU A 46 7.21 21.38 3.18
CA LEU A 46 7.94 20.44 4.04
C LEU A 46 9.29 21.01 4.47
N HIS A 47 10.04 21.63 3.56
CA HIS A 47 11.33 22.24 3.88
C HIS A 47 11.22 23.31 4.98
N LYS A 48 10.17 24.13 4.95
CA LYS A 48 9.90 25.14 5.98
C LYS A 48 9.38 24.53 7.27
N ALA A 49 8.42 23.61 7.17
CA ALA A 49 7.76 23.00 8.33
C ALA A 49 8.72 22.13 9.15
N MET A 50 9.69 21.47 8.51
CA MET A 50 10.72 20.69 9.18
C MET A 50 11.71 21.52 10.02
N GLN A 51 11.68 22.85 9.97
CA GLN A 51 12.43 23.70 10.90
C GLN A 51 11.86 23.63 12.33
N TYR A 52 10.60 23.21 12.49
CA TYR A 52 9.95 23.06 13.79
C TYR A 52 10.05 21.63 14.28
N ASP A 53 10.64 21.41 15.46
CA ASP A 53 10.82 20.06 16.02
C ASP A 53 9.50 19.33 16.27
N SER A 54 8.43 20.05 16.64
CA SER A 54 7.10 19.49 16.80
C SER A 54 6.52 18.89 15.51
N PHE A 55 6.94 19.39 14.35
CA PHE A 55 6.48 18.88 13.06
C PHE A 55 7.22 17.60 12.64
N LYS A 56 8.48 17.42 13.08
CA LYS A 56 9.34 16.27 12.69
C LYS A 56 8.80 14.91 13.11
N THR A 57 7.87 14.89 14.07
CA THR A 57 7.19 13.68 14.54
C THR A 57 5.68 13.69 14.27
N SER A 58 5.18 14.70 13.56
CA SER A 58 3.75 14.89 13.30
C SER A 58 3.18 13.82 12.36
N LEU A 59 1.87 13.55 12.52
CA LEU A 59 1.15 12.65 11.60
C LEU A 59 0.99 13.28 10.22
N GLU A 60 0.91 14.61 10.17
CA GLU A 60 0.85 15.40 8.95
C GLU A 60 2.12 15.21 8.11
N LEU A 61 3.31 15.22 8.74
CA LEU A 61 4.56 14.91 8.05
C LEU A 61 4.53 13.49 7.48
N LEU A 62 4.16 12.50 8.29
CA LEU A 62 4.10 11.09 7.87
C LEU A 62 3.17 10.91 6.65
N ALA A 63 1.95 11.44 6.73
CA ALA A 63 0.97 11.36 5.66
C ALA A 63 1.44 12.11 4.40
N THR A 64 1.97 13.33 4.56
CA THR A 64 2.45 14.14 3.43
C THR A 64 3.61 13.44 2.73
N SER A 65 4.62 12.98 3.46
CA SER A 65 5.77 12.27 2.87
C SER A 65 5.37 10.96 2.20
N LEU A 66 4.38 10.24 2.74
CA LEU A 66 3.89 9.00 2.14
C LEU A 66 3.14 9.24 0.82
N ILE A 67 2.34 10.31 0.74
CA ILE A 67 1.62 10.70 -0.47
C ILE A 67 2.58 11.23 -1.54
N VAL A 68 3.59 12.01 -1.14
CA VAL A 68 4.66 12.46 -2.03
C VAL A 68 5.44 11.26 -2.59
N SER A 69 5.77 10.28 -1.75
CA SER A 69 6.43 9.05 -2.19
C SER A 69 5.56 8.28 -3.21
N ALA A 70 4.25 8.17 -2.97
CA ALA A 70 3.33 7.56 -3.93
C ALA A 70 3.32 8.31 -5.28
N TYR A 71 3.29 9.63 -5.25
CA TYR A 71 3.37 10.47 -6.46
C TYR A 71 4.66 10.19 -7.23
N GLU A 72 5.81 10.18 -6.56
CA GLU A 72 7.12 9.92 -7.17
C GLU A 72 7.24 8.50 -7.74
N MET A 73 6.59 7.51 -7.10
CA MET A 73 6.50 6.14 -7.61
C MET A 73 5.68 6.09 -8.91
N LEU A 74 4.56 6.82 -8.99
CA LEU A 74 3.76 6.93 -10.21
C LEU A 74 4.45 7.74 -11.30
N ASP A 75 5.19 8.79 -10.93
CA ASP A 75 5.87 9.67 -11.88
C ASP A 75 7.19 9.06 -12.41
N GLY A 76 7.69 8.01 -11.77
CA GLY A 76 8.86 7.25 -12.21
C GLY A 76 10.21 7.74 -11.67
N SER A 77 10.22 8.67 -10.70
CA SER A 77 11.47 9.18 -10.10
C SER A 77 12.04 8.19 -9.08
N ARG A 78 12.92 7.27 -9.53
CA ARG A 78 13.45 6.19 -8.69
C ARG A 78 14.10 6.67 -7.39
N GLN A 79 15.01 7.65 -7.48
CA GLN A 79 15.82 8.05 -6.34
C GLN A 79 15.03 8.82 -5.29
N ASP A 80 14.01 9.58 -5.72
CA ASP A 80 13.26 10.45 -4.83
C ASP A 80 12.30 9.63 -3.96
N TRP A 81 11.52 8.72 -4.56
CA TRP A 81 10.59 7.89 -3.77
C TRP A 81 11.32 7.00 -2.77
N GLU A 82 12.50 6.48 -3.10
CA GLU A 82 13.24 5.60 -2.19
C GLU A 82 13.74 6.38 -0.96
N ARG A 83 14.16 7.64 -1.14
CA ARG A 83 14.58 8.51 -0.04
C ARG A 83 13.41 8.82 0.89
N HIS A 84 12.26 9.22 0.35
CA HIS A 84 11.08 9.50 1.16
C HIS A 84 10.57 8.26 1.87
N LEU A 85 10.52 7.11 1.20
CA LEU A 85 10.09 5.85 1.77
C LEU A 85 10.96 5.42 2.96
N LYS A 86 12.29 5.57 2.83
CA LYS A 86 13.25 5.34 3.93
C LYS A 86 13.08 6.36 5.06
N GLY A 87 12.86 7.63 4.73
CA GLY A 87 12.59 8.68 5.72
C GLY A 87 11.37 8.36 6.58
N VAL A 88 10.25 8.00 5.94
CA VAL A 88 9.01 7.58 6.61
C VAL A 88 9.25 6.36 7.49
N PHE A 89 10.03 5.37 7.04
CA PHE A 89 10.42 4.23 7.88
C PHE A 89 11.15 4.67 9.17
N TRP A 90 12.14 5.56 9.07
CA TRP A 90 12.91 6.02 10.23
C TRP A 90 12.07 6.79 11.24
N ILE A 91 11.16 7.66 10.77
CA ILE A 91 10.26 8.43 11.63
C ILE A 91 9.25 7.51 12.33
N GLN A 92 8.67 6.55 11.60
CA GLN A 92 7.76 5.56 12.20
C GLN A 92 8.48 4.73 13.26
N ARG A 93 9.71 4.30 12.97
CA ARG A 93 10.53 3.52 13.90
C ARG A 93 10.86 4.29 15.17
N SER A 94 11.26 5.56 15.08
CA SER A 94 11.61 6.36 16.27
C SER A 94 10.41 6.58 17.21
N GLN A 95 9.20 6.52 16.67
CA GLN A 95 7.95 6.66 17.41
C GLN A 95 7.26 5.32 17.74
N VAL A 96 7.91 4.19 17.42
CA VAL A 96 7.38 2.83 17.64
C VAL A 96 6.00 2.65 16.96
N ILE A 97 5.83 3.23 15.77
CA ILE A 97 4.61 3.07 14.96
C ILE A 97 4.67 1.73 14.22
N HIS A 98 3.61 0.93 14.35
CA HIS A 98 3.45 -0.38 13.73
C HIS A 98 1.99 -0.68 13.36
N GLY A 99 1.76 -1.84 12.73
CA GLY A 99 0.45 -2.23 12.18
C GLY A 99 -0.68 -2.46 13.20
N ASP A 100 -0.42 -2.27 14.50
CA ASP A 100 -1.41 -2.36 15.59
C ASP A 100 -1.44 -1.06 16.43
N SER A 101 -0.82 0.03 15.99
CA SER A 101 -0.75 1.29 16.76
C SER A 101 -2.09 2.06 16.86
N GLY A 102 -3.16 1.58 16.22
CA GLY A 102 -4.46 2.25 16.16
C GLY A 102 -4.46 3.54 15.34
N GLY A 103 -5.67 3.99 14.99
CA GLY A 103 -5.94 5.27 14.34
C GLY A 103 -5.07 5.54 13.10
N LEU A 104 -4.70 6.82 12.91
CA LEU A 104 -3.90 7.26 11.76
C LEU A 104 -2.47 6.70 11.77
N LYS A 105 -1.89 6.37 12.93
CA LYS A 105 -0.56 5.77 13.03
C LYS A 105 -0.54 4.40 12.34
N GLN A 106 -1.52 3.56 12.66
CA GLN A 106 -1.69 2.26 12.03
C GLN A 106 -1.99 2.38 10.54
N ALA A 107 -2.89 3.30 10.15
CA ALA A 107 -3.22 3.52 8.73
C ALA A 107 -1.98 3.92 7.91
N ASN A 108 -1.18 4.86 8.41
CA ASN A 108 0.06 5.29 7.76
C ASN A 108 1.05 4.12 7.62
N TRP A 109 1.17 3.29 8.66
CA TRP A 109 2.07 2.14 8.62
C TRP A 109 1.68 1.10 7.57
N TRP A 110 0.39 0.79 7.45
CA TRP A 110 -0.08 -0.16 6.43
C TRP A 110 0.06 0.40 5.02
N ALA A 111 -0.26 1.68 4.80
CA ALA A 111 -0.06 2.34 3.51
C ALA A 111 1.43 2.42 3.12
N TRP A 112 2.32 2.69 4.09
CA TRP A 112 3.76 2.61 3.91
C TRP A 112 4.22 1.19 3.56
N LEU A 113 3.70 0.16 4.23
CA LEU A 113 4.07 -1.23 3.95
C LEU A 113 3.70 -1.61 2.51
N CYS A 114 2.54 -1.18 2.00
CA CYS A 114 2.17 -1.41 0.60
C CYS A 114 3.23 -0.86 -0.37
N GLN A 115 3.70 0.38 -0.16
CA GLN A 115 4.73 0.98 -0.99
C GLN A 115 6.08 0.25 -0.88
N ASP A 116 6.49 -0.09 0.34
CA ASP A 116 7.76 -0.79 0.56
C ASP A 116 7.75 -2.23 0.04
N VAL A 117 6.62 -2.93 0.11
CA VAL A 117 6.45 -4.25 -0.51
C VAL A 117 6.65 -4.17 -2.02
N TRP A 118 6.03 -3.20 -2.69
CA TRP A 118 6.24 -2.99 -4.13
C TRP A 118 7.71 -2.70 -4.45
N ALA A 119 8.33 -1.80 -3.69
CA ALA A 119 9.72 -1.40 -3.90
C ALA A 119 10.67 -2.57 -3.65
N ALA A 120 10.47 -3.32 -2.57
CA ALA A 120 11.27 -4.47 -2.19
C ALA A 120 11.18 -5.58 -3.24
N PHE A 121 9.97 -5.88 -3.72
CA PHE A 121 9.75 -6.86 -4.77
C PHE A 121 10.51 -6.49 -6.05
N ARG A 122 10.34 -5.25 -6.53
CA ARG A 122 11.01 -4.73 -7.73
C ARG A 122 12.53 -4.78 -7.61
N GLU A 123 13.07 -4.39 -6.46
CA GLU A 123 14.52 -4.28 -6.24
C GLU A 123 15.16 -5.60 -5.75
N ARG A 124 14.36 -6.67 -5.57
CA ARG A 124 14.75 -7.96 -5.00
C ARG A 124 15.50 -7.85 -3.67
N ARG A 125 15.05 -6.92 -2.82
CA ARG A 125 15.53 -6.72 -1.45
C ARG A 125 14.46 -7.13 -0.45
N LYS A 126 14.81 -7.17 0.84
CA LYS A 126 13.79 -7.27 1.91
C LYS A 126 13.02 -5.96 2.08
N VAL A 127 11.78 -6.08 2.55
CA VAL A 127 11.06 -4.96 3.16
C VAL A 127 11.81 -4.47 4.41
N PHE A 128 11.75 -3.18 4.70
CA PHE A 128 12.46 -2.56 5.82
C PHE A 128 11.87 -2.95 7.18
N THR A 129 10.60 -3.34 7.22
CA THR A 129 9.96 -3.72 8.47
C THR A 129 10.50 -5.04 9.02
N PHE A 130 10.85 -5.01 10.30
CA PHE A 130 11.15 -6.18 11.12
C PHE A 130 10.05 -6.47 12.15
N TRP A 131 8.89 -5.80 12.01
CA TRP A 131 7.78 -5.98 12.93
C TRP A 131 7.30 -7.44 12.92
N LYS A 132 7.13 -7.96 14.14
CA LYS A 132 6.50 -9.25 14.40
C LYS A 132 5.14 -8.97 14.98
N HIS A 133 4.12 -9.54 14.36
CA HIS A 133 2.77 -9.35 14.83
C HIS A 133 2.56 -10.15 16.13
N PRO A 134 2.08 -9.53 17.23
CA PRO A 134 1.94 -10.21 18.51
C PRO A 134 0.71 -11.12 18.62
N ARG A 135 -0.31 -10.93 17.77
CA ARG A 135 -1.57 -11.68 17.80
C ARG A 135 -1.59 -12.78 16.74
N THR A 136 -2.30 -13.87 17.01
CA THR A 136 -2.60 -14.92 16.01
C THR A 136 -3.74 -14.47 15.11
N PHE A 137 -3.88 -15.04 13.91
CA PHE A 137 -4.92 -14.59 12.98
C PHE A 137 -6.35 -14.77 13.51
N GLY A 138 -6.60 -15.82 14.30
CA GLY A 138 -7.92 -16.03 14.93
C GLY A 138 -8.33 -14.96 15.95
N GLN A 139 -7.45 -14.04 16.33
CA GLN A 139 -7.74 -12.92 17.25
C GLN A 139 -8.07 -11.62 16.50
N LEU A 140 -8.07 -11.65 15.17
CA LEU A 140 -8.21 -10.46 14.33
C LEU A 140 -9.65 -10.29 13.85
N ASN A 141 -10.10 -9.04 13.80
CA ASN A 141 -11.32 -8.72 13.08
C ASN A 141 -11.09 -8.73 11.56
N GLU A 142 -12.15 -8.56 10.79
CA GLU A 142 -12.12 -8.67 9.34
C GLU A 142 -11.25 -7.60 8.67
N HIS A 143 -11.27 -6.36 9.15
CA HIS A 143 -10.40 -5.29 8.64
C HIS A 143 -8.92 -5.60 8.92
N GLU A 144 -8.63 -6.12 10.11
CA GLU A 144 -7.29 -6.55 10.47
C GLU A 144 -6.83 -7.72 9.61
N LEU A 145 -7.69 -8.73 9.37
CA LEU A 145 -7.43 -9.85 8.45
C LEU A 145 -7.19 -9.36 7.01
N ALA A 146 -7.94 -8.38 6.53
CA ALA A 146 -7.72 -7.77 5.22
C ALA A 146 -6.33 -7.14 5.15
N CYS A 147 -5.92 -6.36 6.15
CA CYS A 147 -4.56 -5.83 6.23
C CYS A 147 -3.49 -6.93 6.31
N ARG A 148 -3.77 -8.09 6.94
CA ARG A 148 -2.81 -9.21 7.02
C ARG A 148 -2.44 -9.77 5.66
N SER A 149 -3.28 -9.65 4.64
CA SER A 149 -2.90 -10.04 3.28
C SER A 149 -1.60 -9.36 2.82
N VAL A 150 -1.45 -8.06 3.11
CA VAL A 150 -0.25 -7.27 2.79
C VAL A 150 0.96 -7.75 3.59
N PHE A 151 0.77 -8.11 4.86
CA PHE A 151 1.85 -8.63 5.71
C PHE A 151 2.32 -10.02 5.26
N VAL A 152 1.41 -10.93 4.94
CA VAL A 152 1.77 -12.25 4.38
C VAL A 152 2.50 -12.07 3.05
N PHE A 153 2.03 -11.16 2.19
CA PHE A 153 2.73 -10.83 0.96
C PHE A 153 4.13 -10.24 1.20
N SER A 154 4.31 -9.41 2.23
CA SER A 154 5.64 -8.91 2.60
C SER A 154 6.59 -10.05 3.03
N LYS A 155 6.09 -11.11 3.65
CA LYS A 155 6.88 -12.31 3.98
C LYS A 155 7.27 -13.08 2.72
N ALA A 156 6.36 -13.20 1.75
CA ALA A 156 6.67 -13.79 0.45
C ALA A 156 7.74 -12.99 -0.31
N VAL A 157 7.63 -11.65 -0.34
CA VAL A 157 8.64 -10.78 -0.94
C VAL A 157 10.00 -10.95 -0.26
N ASN A 158 10.04 -10.97 1.07
CA ASN A 158 11.28 -11.24 1.81
C ASN A 158 11.86 -12.61 1.47
N PHE A 159 11.04 -13.65 1.44
CA PHE A 159 11.46 -14.99 1.07
C PHE A 159 12.14 -14.98 -0.32
N CYS A 160 11.63 -14.22 -1.28
CA CYS A 160 12.18 -14.10 -2.63
C CYS A 160 13.37 -13.11 -2.77
N SER A 161 13.82 -12.47 -1.70
CA SER A 161 14.88 -11.47 -1.78
C SER A 161 16.26 -12.09 -2.05
N LYS A 162 17.18 -11.31 -2.65
CA LYS A 162 18.55 -11.77 -2.91
C LYS A 162 19.25 -12.22 -1.64
N GLU A 163 19.03 -11.50 -0.54
CA GLU A 163 19.62 -11.79 0.76
C GLU A 163 19.13 -13.13 1.34
N GLU A 164 17.84 -13.47 1.20
CA GLU A 164 17.34 -14.79 1.65
C GLU A 164 17.80 -15.92 0.73
N VAL A 165 17.81 -15.70 -0.58
CA VAL A 165 18.26 -16.70 -1.55
C VAL A 165 19.74 -17.04 -1.33
N GLU A 166 20.58 -16.03 -1.14
CA GLU A 166 22.01 -16.22 -0.88
C GLU A 166 22.26 -16.88 0.48
N ALA A 167 21.52 -16.47 1.52
CA ALA A 167 21.70 -17.01 2.88
C ALA A 167 21.34 -18.51 3.01
N ASP A 168 20.49 -19.03 2.13
CA ASP A 168 20.05 -20.43 2.13
C ASP A 168 20.57 -21.23 0.92
N LYS A 169 21.49 -20.68 0.12
CA LYS A 169 21.97 -21.31 -1.13
C LYS A 169 22.49 -22.74 -0.93
N ASP A 170 23.16 -22.98 0.19
CA ASP A 170 23.79 -24.26 0.53
C ASP A 170 22.92 -25.11 1.49
N ASN A 171 21.72 -24.62 1.86
CA ASN A 171 20.83 -25.31 2.80
C ASN A 171 19.38 -25.35 2.27
N VAL A 172 19.19 -26.22 1.28
CA VAL A 172 17.88 -26.46 0.65
C VAL A 172 16.82 -26.89 1.67
N GLN A 173 17.19 -27.67 2.69
CA GLN A 173 16.23 -28.12 3.70
C GLN A 173 15.68 -26.95 4.53
N ARG A 174 16.55 -26.01 4.93
CA ARG A 174 16.13 -24.77 5.59
C ARG A 174 15.22 -23.94 4.70
N ARG A 175 15.53 -23.86 3.40
CA ARG A 175 14.71 -23.15 2.43
C ARG A 175 13.31 -23.76 2.28
N ILE A 176 13.23 -25.08 2.18
CA ILE A 176 11.96 -25.83 2.14
C ILE A 176 11.16 -25.60 3.41
N ALA A 177 11.80 -25.66 4.59
CA ALA A 177 11.12 -25.42 5.86
C ALA A 177 10.52 -24.01 5.95
N LYS A 178 11.25 -22.97 5.52
CA LYS A 178 10.74 -21.60 5.42
C LYS A 178 9.56 -21.49 4.45
N ALA A 179 9.64 -22.14 3.28
CA ALA A 179 8.56 -22.16 2.30
C ALA A 179 7.28 -22.79 2.87
N LYS A 180 7.41 -23.95 3.54
CA LYS A 180 6.29 -24.62 4.22
C LYS A 180 5.67 -23.76 5.32
N SER A 181 6.50 -23.05 6.11
CA SER A 181 5.99 -22.14 7.13
C SER A 181 5.21 -20.97 6.53
N LEU A 182 5.67 -20.42 5.40
CA LEU A 182 4.97 -19.34 4.70
C LEU A 182 3.64 -19.82 4.10
N LEU A 183 3.62 -21.01 3.50
CA LEU A 183 2.40 -21.63 3.00
C LEU A 183 1.40 -21.88 4.13
N GLY A 184 1.83 -22.46 5.25
CA GLY A 184 0.96 -22.66 6.40
C GLY A 184 0.38 -21.36 6.96
N MET A 185 1.14 -20.27 6.94
CA MET A 185 0.63 -18.94 7.30
C MET A 185 -0.44 -18.45 6.31
N LEU A 186 -0.25 -18.68 5.02
CA LEU A 186 -1.24 -18.32 4.01
C LEU A 186 -2.53 -19.15 4.15
N ASP A 187 -2.40 -20.46 4.39
CA ASP A 187 -3.51 -21.38 4.59
C ASP A 187 -4.32 -21.00 5.85
N GLU A 188 -3.64 -20.70 6.96
CA GLU A 188 -4.29 -20.23 8.19
C GLU A 188 -5.08 -18.94 7.94
N TRP A 189 -4.45 -17.95 7.29
CA TRP A 189 -5.10 -16.69 6.95
C TRP A 189 -6.33 -16.92 6.06
N GLN A 190 -6.21 -17.76 5.03
CA GLN A 190 -7.29 -18.07 4.09
C GLN A 190 -8.45 -18.79 4.79
N SER A 191 -8.17 -19.68 5.75
CA SER A 191 -9.19 -20.42 6.49
C SER A 191 -10.11 -19.53 7.34
N LEU A 192 -9.67 -18.31 7.66
CA LEU A 192 -10.38 -17.35 8.52
C LEU A 192 -11.18 -16.31 7.74
N LEU A 193 -11.17 -16.36 6.41
CA LEU A 193 -11.91 -15.41 5.58
C LEU A 193 -13.42 -15.69 5.68
N THR A 194 -14.19 -14.64 5.98
CA THR A 194 -15.65 -14.69 6.12
C THR A 194 -16.34 -14.31 4.80
N ILE A 195 -17.68 -14.26 4.81
CA ILE A 195 -18.50 -13.77 3.69
C ILE A 195 -18.13 -12.34 3.24
N ASN A 196 -17.50 -11.56 4.13
CA ASN A 196 -17.02 -10.21 3.84
C ASN A 196 -15.80 -10.17 2.91
N PHE A 197 -15.27 -11.33 2.51
CA PHE A 197 -14.24 -11.52 1.50
C PHE A 197 -14.77 -12.24 0.24
N SER A 198 -16.06 -12.59 0.21
CA SER A 198 -16.64 -13.24 -0.96
C SER A 198 -16.56 -12.33 -2.19
N PRO A 199 -16.36 -12.90 -3.41
CA PRO A 199 -16.37 -12.12 -4.65
C PRO A 199 -17.65 -11.31 -4.81
N LEU A 200 -17.53 -10.17 -5.49
CA LEU A 200 -18.71 -9.34 -5.79
C LEU A 200 -19.61 -10.08 -6.80
N PRO A 201 -20.95 -10.02 -6.63
CA PRO A 201 -21.87 -10.62 -7.60
C PRO A 201 -21.64 -10.05 -9.00
N ILE A 202 -21.46 -10.93 -9.99
CA ILE A 202 -21.46 -10.51 -11.40
C ILE A 202 -22.92 -10.43 -11.83
N GLY A 203 -23.36 -9.22 -12.22
CA GLY A 203 -24.55 -9.10 -13.05
C GLY A 203 -24.21 -9.56 -14.45
N ASN A 204 -24.89 -10.60 -14.95
CA ASN A 204 -24.93 -10.82 -16.40
C ASN A 204 -25.81 -9.69 -16.97
N SER A 205 -25.25 -8.51 -17.25
CA SER A 205 -26.03 -7.48 -17.93
C SER A 205 -26.06 -7.85 -19.42
N PRO A 206 -27.20 -8.32 -19.98
CA PRO A 206 -27.42 -8.17 -21.41
C PRO A 206 -27.40 -6.67 -21.72
N GLU A 207 -27.06 -6.30 -22.96
CA GLU A 207 -26.97 -4.91 -23.48
C GLU A 207 -28.28 -4.07 -23.35
N THR A 208 -29.28 -4.57 -22.61
CA THR A 208 -30.67 -4.10 -22.52
C THR A 208 -31.10 -3.70 -21.10
N GLU A 209 -30.21 -3.63 -20.11
CA GLU A 209 -30.60 -3.18 -18.77
C GLU A 209 -30.88 -1.67 -18.73
N ILE A 210 -32.16 -1.32 -18.56
CA ILE A 210 -32.69 0.05 -18.51
C ILE A 210 -32.20 0.82 -17.26
N PHE A 211 -31.79 0.10 -16.20
CA PHE A 211 -31.34 0.69 -14.94
C PHE A 211 -29.98 0.12 -14.54
N PRO A 212 -29.07 0.95 -14.00
CA PRO A 212 -27.79 0.47 -13.50
C PRO A 212 -27.99 -0.41 -12.26
N PRO A 213 -27.25 -1.52 -12.12
CA PRO A 213 -27.33 -2.36 -10.94
C PRO A 213 -26.85 -1.60 -9.70
N ILE A 214 -27.57 -1.76 -8.58
CA ILE A 214 -27.20 -1.19 -7.28
C ILE A 214 -26.81 -2.32 -6.34
N TRP A 215 -25.61 -2.25 -5.78
CA TRP A 215 -25.18 -3.19 -4.74
C TRP A 215 -25.66 -2.73 -3.36
N ILE A 216 -26.38 -3.60 -2.67
CA ILE A 216 -26.82 -3.39 -1.29
C ILE A 216 -25.95 -4.25 -0.39
N HIS A 217 -25.17 -3.62 0.50
CA HIS A 217 -24.20 -4.29 1.39
C HIS A 217 -23.23 -5.25 0.68
N PRO A 218 -22.48 -4.79 -0.33
CA PRO A 218 -21.46 -5.64 -0.95
C PRO A 218 -20.39 -6.04 0.07
N SER A 219 -19.83 -7.24 -0.14
CA SER A 219 -18.65 -7.74 0.56
C SER A 219 -17.54 -6.68 0.56
N PRO A 220 -17.15 -6.12 1.72
CA PRO A 220 -16.24 -4.97 1.80
C PRO A 220 -14.83 -5.25 1.28
N PHE A 221 -14.43 -6.53 1.25
CA PHE A 221 -13.14 -6.98 0.71
C PHE A 221 -13.30 -7.85 -0.54
N GLY A 222 -14.52 -7.95 -1.08
CA GLY A 222 -14.81 -8.67 -2.31
C GLY A 222 -14.12 -8.01 -3.50
N LYS A 223 -13.52 -8.83 -4.36
CA LYS A 223 -13.04 -8.39 -5.69
C LYS A 223 -14.06 -8.77 -6.75
N HIS A 224 -14.18 -7.93 -7.78
CA HIS A 224 -14.84 -8.34 -9.02
C HIS A 224 -14.03 -9.51 -9.61
N PRO A 225 -14.66 -10.63 -9.99
CA PRO A 225 -13.93 -11.71 -10.64
C PRO A 225 -13.31 -11.17 -11.93
N TYR A 226 -12.02 -11.41 -12.16
CA TYR A 226 -11.44 -11.15 -13.48
C TYR A 226 -12.17 -12.04 -14.48
N ILE A 227 -12.75 -11.44 -15.52
CA ILE A 227 -13.08 -12.19 -16.73
C ILE A 227 -11.73 -12.61 -17.30
N VAL A 228 -11.34 -13.86 -17.07
CA VAL A 228 -10.27 -14.47 -17.87
C VAL A 228 -10.91 -14.65 -19.24
N GLU A 229 -10.66 -13.71 -20.16
CA GLU A 229 -10.93 -14.00 -21.56
C GLU A 229 -10.03 -15.19 -21.93
N ASP A 230 -10.65 -16.31 -22.27
CA ASP A 230 -9.94 -17.47 -22.79
C ASP A 230 -9.10 -16.99 -23.99
N PRO A 231 -7.78 -17.25 -24.00
CA PRO A 231 -6.99 -17.02 -25.20
C PRO A 231 -7.43 -18.06 -26.24
N ASN A 232 -8.22 -17.61 -27.22
CA ASN A 232 -8.47 -18.34 -28.47
C ASN A 232 -7.15 -18.63 -29.20
#